data_AF-A0A8T9MUK1-F1
#
_entry.id   AF-A0A8T9MUK1-F1
#
_cell.length_a   1.000
_cell.length_b   1.000
_cell.length_c   1.000
_cell.angle_alpha   90.00
_cell.angle_beta   90.00
_cell.angle_gamma   90.00
#
_symmetry.space_group_name_H-M   'P 1'
#
loop_
_entity.id
_entity.type
_entity.pdbx_description
1 polymer ?
#
loop_
_entity_poly.entity_id
_entity_poly.type
_entity_poly.pdbx_seq_one_letter_code
_entity_poly.pdbx_strand_id
1 'polypeptide(L)'
;MNIQVKTLASVLALCLFQSACTAPEAPSADAAKPANGFRFSMAEMQDIASPNKLRHRIFYAKPSEGKDAAWFDAVKRGDLATVKKMAENGQDLEAKDEAALGQTALGWAAFIGYEDMVDYLIGKGASLHATDRGDVYNVLKSAALGKNTNIVRKLYKLLDYNKTKLDDQSVESDGETLLMVAASNNRLETVKFLLAQGANPNLVTTTQNPNLGSYNQSALSYACTRGHTEMQKLLIENKVINHRTGKSSCE
;
A
#
# COMPACT_ATOMS: atom_id res chain seq x y z
N MET A 1 -53.64 -42.15 34.74
CA MET A 1 -53.03 -40.90 34.25
C MET A 1 -52.52 -41.16 32.84
N ASN A 2 -53.15 -40.49 31.85
CA ASN A 2 -52.77 -40.25 30.44
C ASN A 2 -52.08 -41.37 29.63
N ILE A 3 -52.78 -42.01 28.67
CA ILE A 3 -53.22 -41.55 27.33
C ILE A 3 -52.17 -41.85 26.23
N GLN A 4 -52.52 -42.87 25.42
CA GLN A 4 -52.45 -42.96 23.95
C GLN A 4 -51.08 -42.85 23.25
N VAL A 5 -50.59 -44.00 22.79
CA VAL A 5 -49.73 -44.11 21.60
C VAL A 5 -50.68 -44.21 20.39
N LYS A 6 -50.71 -43.18 19.54
CA LYS A 6 -51.35 -43.22 18.21
C LYS A 6 -50.30 -43.07 17.12
N THR A 7 -50.21 -44.12 16.32
CA THR A 7 -49.67 -44.23 14.96
C THR A 7 -50.15 -43.13 14.02
N LEU A 8 -49.32 -42.76 13.04
CA LEU A 8 -49.73 -42.66 11.62
C LEU A 8 -48.52 -42.51 10.70
N ALA A 9 -48.44 -43.42 9.73
CA ALA A 9 -47.64 -43.30 8.53
C ALA A 9 -48.47 -42.59 7.44
N SER A 10 -47.86 -41.68 6.67
CA SER A 10 -48.19 -41.48 5.25
C SER A 10 -47.33 -40.40 4.58
N VAL A 11 -46.54 -40.88 3.61
CA VAL A 11 -46.20 -40.33 2.28
C VAL A 11 -46.59 -38.88 1.97
N LEU A 12 -45.60 -38.04 1.63
CA LEU A 12 -45.67 -37.20 0.43
C LEU A 12 -44.26 -36.83 -0.04
N ALA A 13 -43.89 -37.33 -1.22
CA ALA A 13 -42.76 -36.84 -1.98
C ALA A 13 -43.10 -35.47 -2.58
N LEU A 14 -42.20 -34.51 -2.48
CA LEU A 14 -42.17 -33.36 -3.39
C LEU A 14 -40.70 -32.95 -3.62
N CYS A 15 -40.19 -33.26 -4.81
CA CYS A 15 -39.01 -32.63 -5.37
C CYS A 15 -39.27 -31.15 -5.59
N LEU A 16 -38.44 -30.25 -5.05
CA LEU A 16 -38.19 -28.95 -5.66
C LEU A 16 -36.71 -28.54 -5.47
N PHE A 17 -36.19 -27.99 -6.55
CA PHE A 17 -34.81 -27.62 -6.84
C PHE A 17 -34.28 -26.41 -6.04
N GLN A 18 -32.94 -26.34 -5.97
CA GLN A 18 -32.09 -25.16 -5.72
C GLN A 18 -32.17 -24.59 -4.27
N SER A 19 -31.06 -24.27 -3.61
CA SER A 19 -29.93 -23.47 -4.09
C SER A 19 -28.71 -23.77 -3.21
N ALA A 20 -27.59 -24.13 -3.84
CA ALA A 20 -26.30 -24.09 -3.20
C ALA A 20 -25.96 -22.62 -2.92
N CYS A 21 -25.77 -22.26 -1.65
CA CYS A 21 -25.10 -21.02 -1.28
C CYS A 21 -23.64 -21.12 -1.71
N THR A 22 -23.35 -20.82 -2.97
CA THR A 22 -22.01 -20.52 -3.43
C THR A 22 -21.67 -19.11 -2.96
N ALA A 23 -20.66 -18.98 -2.10
CA ALA A 23 -20.01 -17.70 -1.84
C ALA A 23 -19.62 -17.04 -3.18
N PRO A 24 -19.67 -15.70 -3.31
CA PRO A 24 -19.25 -15.05 -4.54
C PRO A 24 -17.79 -15.42 -4.82
N GLU A 25 -17.60 -16.15 -5.91
CA GLU A 25 -16.28 -16.41 -6.50
C GLU A 25 -15.57 -15.07 -6.66
N ALA A 26 -14.34 -14.99 -6.14
CA ALA A 26 -13.48 -13.85 -6.39
C ALA A 26 -13.37 -13.66 -7.92
N PRO A 27 -13.53 -12.43 -8.44
CA PRO A 27 -13.53 -12.21 -9.88
C PRO A 27 -12.25 -12.77 -10.48
N SER A 28 -12.41 -13.62 -11.50
CA SER A 28 -11.32 -14.19 -12.29
C SER A 28 -10.43 -13.08 -12.84
N ALA A 29 -9.14 -13.38 -12.97
CA ALA A 29 -8.09 -12.49 -13.47
C ALA A 29 -8.21 -12.20 -14.99
N ASP A 30 -9.41 -11.90 -15.47
CA ASP A 30 -9.59 -11.21 -16.74
C ASP A 30 -9.03 -9.80 -16.57
N ALA A 31 -8.00 -9.48 -17.36
CA ALA A 31 -7.31 -8.20 -17.34
C ALA A 31 -8.33 -7.05 -17.35
N ALA A 32 -8.52 -6.44 -16.19
CA ALA A 32 -9.49 -5.38 -16.02
C ALA A 32 -9.12 -4.24 -16.97
N LYS A 33 -10.08 -3.81 -17.80
CA LYS A 33 -9.84 -2.75 -18.78
C LYS A 33 -9.33 -1.49 -18.06
N PRO A 34 -8.36 -0.76 -18.66
CA PRO A 34 -7.88 0.48 -18.07
C PRO A 34 -9.04 1.44 -17.80
N ALA A 35 -9.04 2.08 -16.63
CA ALA A 35 -10.04 3.11 -16.33
C ALA A 35 -9.84 4.29 -17.29
N ASN A 36 -10.90 5.02 -17.61
CA ASN A 36 -10.88 6.04 -18.67
C ASN A 36 -9.66 6.99 -18.57
N GLY A 37 -8.68 6.77 -19.44
CA GLY A 37 -7.44 7.54 -19.53
C GLY A 37 -6.35 7.23 -18.49
N PHE A 38 -6.51 6.23 -17.63
CA PHE A 38 -5.47 5.72 -16.73
C PHE A 38 -4.86 4.44 -17.29
N ARG A 39 -3.58 4.19 -17.03
CA ARG A 39 -2.89 2.94 -17.39
C ARG A 39 -3.46 1.72 -16.66
N PHE A 40 -3.88 1.91 -15.41
CA PHE A 40 -4.48 0.86 -14.59
C PHE A 40 -6.01 0.89 -14.63
N SER A 41 -6.62 -0.27 -14.41
CA SER A 41 -8.05 -0.40 -14.14
C SER A 41 -8.44 0.24 -12.81
N MET A 42 -9.74 0.51 -12.62
CA MET A 42 -10.23 1.06 -11.35
C MET A 42 -9.94 0.10 -10.17
N ALA A 43 -10.02 -1.21 -10.39
CA ALA A 43 -9.75 -2.21 -9.38
C ALA A 43 -8.28 -2.20 -8.94
N GLU A 44 -7.34 -2.12 -9.89
CA GLU A 44 -5.91 -2.01 -9.59
C GLU A 44 -5.59 -0.70 -8.85
N MET A 45 -6.16 0.42 -9.29
CA MET A 45 -5.96 1.70 -8.61
C MET A 45 -6.51 1.68 -7.16
N GLN A 46 -7.69 1.09 -6.95
CA GLN A 46 -8.29 0.90 -5.62
C GLN A 46 -7.52 -0.13 -4.77
N ASP A 47 -6.80 -1.07 -5.39
CA ASP A 47 -5.91 -1.97 -4.65
C ASP A 47 -4.69 -1.22 -4.10
N ILE A 48 -4.17 -0.26 -4.86
CA ILE A 48 -3.06 0.61 -4.44
C ILE A 48 -3.51 1.56 -3.32
N ALA A 49 -4.53 2.38 -3.60
CA ALA A 49 -5.00 3.41 -2.68
C ALA A 49 -6.52 3.46 -2.69
N SER A 50 -7.14 3.50 -1.52
CA SER A 50 -8.58 3.67 -1.38
C SER A 50 -8.91 4.40 -0.07
N PRO A 51 -10.15 4.86 0.13
CA PRO A 51 -10.56 5.44 1.41
C PRO A 51 -10.27 4.56 2.63
N ASN A 52 -10.23 3.23 2.45
CA ASN A 52 -9.98 2.27 3.52
C ASN A 52 -8.50 1.90 3.69
N LYS A 53 -7.65 2.15 2.68
CA LYS A 53 -6.21 1.84 2.73
C LYS A 53 -5.38 3.09 3.01
N LEU A 54 -5.54 4.12 2.18
CA LEU A 54 -4.75 5.35 2.18
C LEU A 54 -5.67 6.55 1.92
N ARG A 55 -6.52 6.87 2.90
CA ARG A 55 -7.60 7.87 2.78
C ARG A 55 -7.17 9.26 2.28
N HIS A 56 -5.91 9.64 2.49
CA HIS A 56 -5.38 10.95 2.11
C HIS A 56 -4.56 10.94 0.81
N ARG A 57 -4.35 9.78 0.17
CA ARG A 57 -3.47 9.63 -1.01
C ARG A 57 -4.18 8.91 -2.16
N ILE A 58 -5.39 9.39 -2.50
CA ILE A 58 -6.21 8.79 -3.56
C ILE A 58 -5.97 9.57 -4.88
N PHE A 59 -5.02 9.10 -5.68
CA PHE A 59 -4.53 9.81 -6.87
C PHE A 59 -5.53 9.94 -8.02
N TYR A 60 -6.57 9.11 -8.04
CA TYR A 60 -7.60 9.09 -9.08
C TYR A 60 -8.92 9.74 -8.64
N ALA A 61 -9.00 10.29 -7.42
CA ALA A 61 -10.24 10.86 -6.89
C ALA A 61 -10.60 12.20 -7.54
N LYS A 62 -9.60 13.04 -7.80
CA LYS A 62 -9.75 14.37 -8.41
C LYS A 62 -8.56 14.66 -9.33
N PRO A 63 -8.76 15.40 -10.44
CA PRO A 63 -7.66 15.92 -11.24
C PRO A 63 -6.70 16.77 -10.42
N SER A 64 -5.47 16.92 -10.90
CA SER A 64 -4.56 17.93 -10.35
C SER A 64 -5.03 19.35 -10.68
N GLU A 65 -4.60 20.32 -9.88
CA GLU A 65 -4.94 21.74 -10.03
C GLU A 65 -3.67 22.59 -10.05
N GLY A 66 -3.78 23.83 -10.53
CA GLY A 66 -2.68 24.78 -10.60
C GLY A 66 -1.87 24.72 -11.90
N LYS A 67 -0.74 25.45 -11.93
CA LYS A 67 0.04 25.67 -13.16
C LYS A 67 0.63 24.40 -13.78
N ASP A 68 0.92 23.40 -12.94
CA ASP A 68 1.50 22.11 -13.34
C ASP A 68 0.44 20.98 -13.39
N ALA A 69 -0.85 21.30 -13.42
CA ALA A 69 -1.93 20.31 -13.39
C ALA A 69 -1.81 19.26 -14.53
N ALA A 70 -1.57 19.71 -15.75
CA ALA A 70 -1.42 18.83 -16.91
C ALA A 70 -0.23 17.85 -16.77
N TRP A 71 0.85 18.30 -16.11
CA TRP A 71 2.02 17.47 -15.83
C TRP A 71 1.65 16.34 -14.87
N PHE A 72 0.99 16.65 -13.76
CA PHE A 72 0.59 15.64 -12.78
C PHE A 72 -0.55 14.74 -13.26
N ASP A 73 -1.47 15.25 -14.07
CA ASP A 73 -2.49 14.42 -14.71
C ASP A 73 -1.85 13.39 -15.64
N ALA A 74 -0.84 13.76 -16.44
CA ALA A 74 -0.09 12.82 -17.27
C ALA A 74 0.65 11.77 -16.43
N VAL A 75 1.29 12.19 -15.33
CA VAL A 75 1.97 11.29 -14.39
C VAL A 75 0.97 10.30 -13.77
N LYS A 76 -0.14 10.77 -13.19
CA LYS A 76 -1.15 9.91 -12.52
C LYS A 76 -1.81 8.94 -13.48
N ARG A 77 -2.02 9.35 -14.73
CA ARG A 77 -2.54 8.50 -15.81
C ARG A 77 -1.55 7.47 -16.33
N GLY A 78 -0.26 7.62 -16.02
CA GLY A 78 0.79 6.75 -16.56
C GLY A 78 1.12 7.04 -18.02
N ASP A 79 0.86 8.27 -18.49
CA ASP A 79 1.17 8.71 -19.86
C ASP A 79 2.64 9.14 -19.95
N LEU A 80 3.52 8.16 -20.07
CA LEU A 80 4.96 8.38 -20.19
C LEU A 80 5.31 9.21 -21.44
N ALA A 81 4.54 9.13 -22.53
CA ALA A 81 4.84 9.88 -23.74
C ALA A 81 4.66 11.38 -23.53
N THR A 82 3.55 11.77 -22.90
CA THR A 82 3.30 13.17 -22.54
C THR A 82 4.30 13.66 -21.48
N VAL A 83 4.59 12.85 -20.45
CA VAL A 83 5.62 13.17 -19.46
C VAL A 83 6.99 13.42 -20.11
N LYS A 84 7.42 12.56 -21.04
CA LYS A 84 8.68 12.75 -21.78
C LYS A 84 8.70 14.07 -22.54
N LYS A 85 7.64 14.35 -23.30
CA LYS A 85 7.51 15.57 -24.09
C LYS A 85 7.54 16.83 -23.22
N MET A 86 6.83 16.84 -22.09
CA MET A 86 6.81 17.98 -21.18
C MET A 86 8.17 18.22 -20.52
N ALA A 87 8.84 17.15 -20.06
CA ALA A 87 10.18 17.24 -19.49
C ALA A 87 11.22 17.73 -20.53
N GLU A 88 11.12 17.28 -21.79
CA GLU A 88 11.97 17.76 -22.89
C GLU A 88 11.73 19.24 -23.22
N ASN A 89 10.52 19.75 -22.96
CA ASN A 89 10.16 21.16 -23.10
C ASN A 89 10.45 22.01 -21.85
N GLY A 90 11.21 21.48 -20.88
CA GLY A 90 11.66 22.22 -19.71
C GLY A 90 10.68 22.24 -18.53
N GLN A 91 9.74 21.29 -18.45
CA GLN A 91 8.96 21.08 -17.25
C GLN A 91 9.86 20.83 -16.03
N ASP A 92 9.62 21.55 -14.95
CA ASP A 92 10.30 21.36 -13.67
C ASP A 92 9.92 20.00 -13.07
N LEU A 93 10.90 19.10 -12.91
CA LEU A 93 10.71 17.77 -12.36
C LEU A 93 10.44 17.80 -10.84
N GLU A 94 10.88 18.86 -10.17
CA GLU A 94 10.72 19.08 -8.73
C GLU A 94 9.48 19.93 -8.42
N ALA A 95 8.68 20.26 -9.45
CA ALA A 95 7.35 20.80 -9.25
C ALA A 95 6.55 19.90 -8.30
N LYS A 96 5.69 20.52 -7.50
CA LYS A 96 4.86 19.84 -6.50
C LYS A 96 3.39 19.90 -6.87
N ASP A 97 2.72 18.76 -6.74
CA ASP A 97 1.28 18.64 -6.93
C ASP A 97 0.56 19.19 -5.69
N GLU A 98 0.49 20.52 -5.58
CA GLU A 98 0.02 21.18 -4.37
C GLU A 98 -1.42 20.81 -3.99
N ALA A 99 -2.25 20.48 -4.98
CA ALA A 99 -3.61 19.99 -4.77
C ALA A 99 -3.65 18.56 -4.17
N ALA A 100 -2.55 17.81 -4.23
CA ALA A 100 -2.46 16.43 -3.76
C ALA A 100 -1.16 16.19 -2.97
N LEU A 101 -1.11 16.81 -1.78
CA LEU A 101 -0.04 16.67 -0.77
C LEU A 101 1.33 17.25 -1.16
N GLY A 102 1.50 17.82 -2.35
CA GLY A 102 2.78 18.38 -2.79
C GLY A 102 3.78 17.32 -3.25
N GLN A 103 3.29 16.20 -3.79
CA GLN A 103 4.12 15.16 -4.40
C GLN A 103 4.81 15.65 -5.67
N THR A 104 6.05 15.20 -5.91
CA THR A 104 6.73 15.35 -7.20
C THR A 104 6.30 14.25 -8.18
N ALA A 105 6.65 14.40 -9.46
CA ALA A 105 6.36 13.39 -10.48
C ALA A 105 6.99 12.03 -10.14
N LEU A 106 8.23 12.03 -9.65
CA LEU A 106 8.93 10.80 -9.28
C LEU A 106 8.25 10.13 -8.08
N GLY A 107 7.81 10.91 -7.09
CA GLY A 107 6.99 10.40 -5.99
C GLY A 107 5.74 9.69 -6.50
N TRP A 108 4.98 10.33 -7.41
CA TRP A 108 3.73 9.77 -7.90
C TRP A 108 3.97 8.51 -8.72
N ALA A 109 4.95 8.54 -9.62
CA ALA A 109 5.33 7.38 -10.41
C ALA A 109 5.75 6.20 -9.51
N ALA A 110 6.52 6.47 -8.45
CA ALA A 110 6.94 5.46 -7.49
C ALA A 110 5.78 4.92 -6.65
N PHE A 111 4.87 5.77 -6.19
CA PHE A 111 3.69 5.39 -5.44
C PHE A 111 2.67 4.59 -6.27
N ILE A 112 2.47 4.96 -7.54
CA ILE A 112 1.49 4.29 -8.38
C ILE A 112 2.08 3.01 -8.99
N GLY A 113 3.38 2.97 -9.28
CA GLY A 113 4.06 1.77 -9.76
C GLY A 113 4.50 1.81 -11.22
N TYR A 114 4.68 3.00 -11.79
CA TYR A 114 5.12 3.16 -13.17
C TYR A 114 6.65 3.02 -13.27
N GLU A 115 7.15 1.78 -13.28
CA GLU A 115 8.60 1.49 -13.29
C GLU A 115 9.36 2.20 -14.43
N ASP A 116 8.77 2.25 -15.63
CA ASP A 116 9.29 2.93 -16.82
C ASP A 116 9.40 4.44 -16.65
N MET A 117 8.42 5.05 -15.98
CA MET A 117 8.41 6.47 -15.67
C MET A 117 9.39 6.81 -14.54
N VAL A 118 9.52 5.94 -13.54
CA VAL A 118 10.55 6.06 -12.51
C VAL A 118 11.95 6.04 -13.15
N ASP A 119 12.22 5.09 -14.04
CA ASP A 119 13.52 5.02 -14.72
C ASP A 119 13.80 6.26 -15.55
N TYR A 120 12.80 6.76 -16.28
CA TYR A 120 12.95 7.99 -17.04
C TYR A 120 13.24 9.21 -16.14
N LEU A 121 12.45 9.42 -15.09
CA LEU A 121 12.58 10.58 -14.20
C LEU A 121 13.92 10.55 -13.45
N ILE A 122 14.35 9.38 -12.95
CA ILE A 122 15.68 9.21 -12.35
C ILE A 122 16.78 9.50 -13.39
N GLY A 123 16.65 8.98 -14.62
CA GLY A 123 17.59 9.25 -15.71
C GLY A 123 17.66 10.73 -16.13
N LYS A 124 16.62 11.53 -15.83
CA LYS A 124 16.61 12.98 -16.00
C LYS A 124 17.09 13.75 -14.77
N GLY A 125 17.48 13.07 -13.69
CA GLY A 125 18.02 13.68 -12.49
C GLY A 125 16.98 14.13 -11.46
N ALA A 126 15.75 13.61 -11.51
CA ALA A 126 14.76 13.88 -10.47
C ALA A 126 15.27 13.44 -9.09
N SER A 127 14.97 14.24 -8.06
CA SER A 127 15.48 14.03 -6.70
C SER A 127 14.87 12.79 -6.05
N LEU A 128 15.73 11.88 -5.58
CA LEU A 128 15.28 10.73 -4.77
C LEU A 128 14.83 11.13 -3.36
N HIS A 129 15.15 12.35 -2.92
CA HIS A 129 14.86 12.89 -1.59
C HIS A 129 13.59 13.76 -1.55
N ALA A 130 12.76 13.71 -2.59
CA ALA A 130 11.50 14.45 -2.62
C ALA A 130 10.57 14.04 -1.46
N THR A 131 10.02 15.04 -0.77
CA THR A 131 9.09 14.90 0.35
C THR A 131 7.70 15.43 0.00
N ASP A 132 6.70 15.03 0.78
CA ASP A 132 5.34 15.58 0.67
C ASP A 132 4.67 15.78 2.04
N ARG A 133 3.46 16.34 2.05
CA ARG A 133 2.65 16.60 3.26
C ARG A 133 1.88 15.38 3.77
N GLY A 134 1.96 14.25 3.07
CA GLY A 134 1.33 12.98 3.42
C GLY A 134 2.34 11.99 3.95
N ASP A 135 3.28 12.47 4.77
CA ASP A 135 4.21 11.65 5.54
C ASP A 135 5.17 10.85 4.67
N VAL A 136 5.92 11.55 3.80
CA VAL A 136 6.93 10.95 2.92
C VAL A 136 8.25 11.71 3.10
N TYR A 137 9.26 11.02 3.65
CA TYR A 137 10.63 11.55 3.79
C TYR A 137 11.48 11.42 2.53
N ASN A 138 11.14 10.51 1.62
CA ASN A 138 11.78 10.34 0.32
C ASN A 138 10.95 9.43 -0.61
N VAL A 139 11.37 9.30 -1.86
CA VAL A 139 10.66 8.51 -2.88
C VAL A 139 10.57 7.02 -2.52
N LEU A 140 11.51 6.49 -1.71
CA LEU A 140 11.47 5.10 -1.25
C LEU A 140 10.22 4.84 -0.38
N LYS A 141 9.83 5.77 0.50
CA LYS A 141 8.57 5.66 1.25
C LYS A 141 7.35 5.74 0.34
N SER A 142 7.36 6.57 -0.71
CA SER A 142 6.30 6.56 -1.73
C SER A 142 6.12 5.19 -2.38
N ALA A 143 7.21 4.55 -2.81
CA ALA A 143 7.15 3.20 -3.41
C ALA A 143 6.64 2.13 -2.43
N ALA A 144 7.06 2.20 -1.16
CA ALA A 144 6.60 1.30 -0.12
C ALA A 144 5.10 1.47 0.16
N LEU A 145 4.58 2.70 0.21
CA LEU A 145 3.14 2.95 0.34
C LEU A 145 2.34 2.36 -0.84
N GLY A 146 2.91 2.30 -2.04
CA GLY A 146 2.25 1.93 -3.29
C GLY A 146 2.12 0.44 -3.64
N LYS A 147 2.76 -0.47 -2.88
CA LYS A 147 2.95 -1.92 -3.21
C LYS A 147 4.03 -2.21 -4.28
N ASN A 148 4.87 -1.23 -4.59
CA ASN A 148 5.79 -1.32 -5.74
C ASN A 148 7.17 -1.85 -5.35
N THR A 149 7.26 -3.14 -5.04
CA THR A 149 8.48 -3.75 -4.46
C THR A 149 9.70 -3.65 -5.38
N ASN A 150 9.53 -3.72 -6.70
CA ASN A 150 10.64 -3.54 -7.64
C ASN A 150 11.22 -2.12 -7.59
N ILE A 151 10.34 -1.11 -7.47
CA ILE A 151 10.75 0.28 -7.31
C ILE A 151 11.42 0.47 -5.94
N VAL A 152 10.89 -0.14 -4.87
CA VAL A 152 11.55 -0.16 -3.55
C VAL A 152 12.97 -0.73 -3.67
N ARG A 153 13.15 -1.89 -4.31
CA ARG A 153 14.47 -2.51 -4.53
C ARG A 153 15.43 -1.59 -5.27
N LYS A 154 14.94 -0.89 -6.30
CA LYS A 154 15.72 0.04 -7.12
C LYS A 154 16.15 1.26 -6.31
N LEU A 155 15.20 1.96 -5.71
CA LEU A 155 15.43 3.17 -4.91
C LEU A 155 16.31 2.89 -3.69
N TYR A 156 16.12 1.74 -3.04
CA TYR A 156 16.93 1.30 -1.91
C TYR A 156 18.43 1.20 -2.27
N LYS A 157 18.75 0.65 -3.45
CA LYS A 157 20.14 0.58 -3.94
C LYS A 157 20.71 1.96 -4.27
N LEU A 158 19.89 2.85 -4.84
CA LEU A 158 20.32 4.18 -5.30
C LEU A 158 20.53 5.17 -4.13
N LEU A 159 19.76 5.05 -3.05
CA LEU A 159 19.86 5.91 -1.87
C LEU A 159 21.06 5.61 -0.98
N ASP A 160 21.93 4.67 -1.38
CA ASP A 160 23.06 4.11 -0.62
C ASP A 160 22.63 3.38 0.66
N TYR A 161 22.99 2.10 0.74
CA TYR A 161 22.70 1.21 1.86
C TYR A 161 23.19 1.78 3.20
N ASN A 162 24.34 2.48 3.19
CA ASN A 162 24.92 3.04 4.41
C ASN A 162 24.15 4.26 4.94
N LYS A 163 23.33 4.90 4.09
CA LYS A 163 22.49 6.05 4.45
C LYS A 163 21.05 5.64 4.73
N THR A 164 20.56 4.60 4.06
CA THR A 164 19.22 4.06 4.28
C THR A 164 19.23 3.11 5.48
N LYS A 165 19.37 3.67 6.68
CA LYS A 165 19.26 2.93 7.92
C LYS A 165 17.81 2.46 8.09
N LEU A 166 17.53 1.21 7.72
CA LEU A 166 16.19 0.61 7.72
C LEU A 166 15.49 0.70 9.09
N ASP A 167 16.29 0.73 10.15
CA ASP A 167 15.87 0.75 11.55
C ASP A 167 15.99 2.13 12.21
N ASP A 168 16.33 3.19 11.46
CA ASP A 168 16.47 4.54 12.02
C ASP A 168 15.10 5.19 12.25
N GLN A 169 14.65 5.11 13.50
CA GLN A 169 13.38 5.68 13.96
C GLN A 169 13.44 7.20 14.21
N SER A 170 14.52 7.89 13.80
CA SER A 170 14.60 9.37 13.83
C SER A 170 14.20 10.01 12.50
N VAL A 171 14.06 9.22 11.43
CA VAL A 171 13.65 9.71 10.10
C VAL A 171 12.22 10.20 10.11
N GLU A 172 11.34 9.50 10.83
CA GLU A 172 9.93 9.84 10.97
C GLU A 172 9.59 10.36 12.35
N SER A 173 8.65 11.30 12.40
CA SER A 173 8.29 12.00 13.64
C SER A 173 7.65 11.11 14.71
N ASP A 174 7.01 10.01 14.29
CA ASP A 174 6.43 9.00 15.18
C ASP A 174 7.30 7.73 15.31
N GLY A 175 8.46 7.72 14.67
CA GLY A 175 9.41 6.62 14.68
C GLY A 175 8.97 5.39 13.91
N GLU A 176 8.04 5.52 12.96
CA GLU A 176 7.75 4.43 12.03
C GLU A 176 8.98 4.08 11.17
N THR A 177 9.31 2.79 11.10
CA THR A 177 10.26 2.26 10.12
C THR A 177 9.57 1.94 8.81
N LEU A 178 10.35 1.82 7.72
CA LEU A 178 9.80 1.44 6.41
C LEU A 178 9.11 0.07 6.44
N LEU A 179 9.56 -0.85 7.30
CA LEU A 179 8.94 -2.17 7.49
C LEU A 179 7.56 -2.03 8.16
N MET A 180 7.42 -1.16 9.18
CA MET A 180 6.13 -0.85 9.80
C MET A 180 5.15 -0.26 8.78
N VAL A 181 5.59 0.71 7.97
CA VAL A 181 4.78 1.33 6.90
C VAL A 181 4.29 0.26 5.92
N ALA A 182 5.17 -0.64 5.48
CA ALA A 182 4.82 -1.74 4.58
C ALA A 182 3.83 -2.74 5.22
N ALA A 183 4.01 -3.09 6.48
CA ALA A 183 3.11 -3.99 7.21
C ALA A 183 1.72 -3.38 7.42
N SER A 184 1.67 -2.11 7.82
CA SER A 184 0.44 -1.31 8.03
C SER A 184 -0.39 -1.15 6.74
N ASN A 185 0.24 -1.26 5.57
CA ASN A 185 -0.42 -1.16 4.27
C ASN A 185 -0.54 -2.49 3.51
N ASN A 186 -0.30 -3.62 4.18
CA ASN A 186 -0.36 -4.97 3.62
C ASN A 186 0.54 -5.19 2.38
N ARG A 187 1.78 -4.68 2.42
CA ARG A 187 2.73 -4.74 1.31
C ARG A 187 3.68 -5.94 1.50
N LEU A 188 3.13 -7.15 1.36
CA LEU A 188 3.79 -8.43 1.67
C LEU A 188 5.20 -8.55 1.05
N GLU A 189 5.31 -8.32 -0.25
CA GLU A 189 6.59 -8.46 -0.96
C GLU A 189 7.61 -7.40 -0.54
N THR A 190 7.17 -6.20 -0.18
CA THR A 190 8.01 -5.17 0.43
C THR A 190 8.51 -5.62 1.80
N VAL A 191 7.65 -6.17 2.66
CA VAL A 191 8.07 -6.68 3.98
C VAL A 191 9.06 -7.83 3.84
N LYS A 192 8.81 -8.81 2.96
CA LYS A 192 9.76 -9.89 2.66
C LYS A 192 11.12 -9.34 2.22
N PHE A 193 11.12 -8.37 1.31
CA PHE A 193 12.36 -7.74 0.86
C PHE A 193 13.10 -7.05 2.02
N LEU A 194 12.42 -6.25 2.83
CA LEU A 194 13.05 -5.52 3.94
C LEU A 194 13.61 -6.47 5.02
N LEU A 195 12.89 -7.54 5.36
CA LEU A 195 13.40 -8.60 6.24
C LEU A 195 14.67 -9.26 5.66
N ALA A 196 14.69 -9.54 4.35
CA ALA A 196 15.87 -10.07 3.69
C ALA A 196 17.05 -9.09 3.64
N GLN A 197 16.81 -7.77 3.79
CA GLN A 197 17.85 -6.76 3.95
C GLN A 197 18.26 -6.55 5.43
N GLY A 198 17.69 -7.31 6.37
CA GLY A 198 18.06 -7.25 7.78
C GLY A 198 17.31 -6.18 8.60
N ALA A 199 16.20 -5.63 8.11
CA ALA A 199 15.35 -4.75 8.92
C ALA A 199 14.86 -5.47 10.19
N ASN A 200 14.89 -4.79 11.33
CA ASN A 200 14.41 -5.31 12.60
C ASN A 200 12.87 -5.18 12.69
N PRO A 201 12.12 -6.29 12.65
CA PRO A 201 10.65 -6.25 12.66
C PRO A 201 10.03 -6.05 14.06
N ASN A 202 10.84 -6.13 15.12
CA ASN A 202 10.38 -6.03 16.51
C ASN A 202 10.49 -4.62 17.09
N LEU A 203 10.91 -3.64 16.28
CA LEU A 203 10.85 -2.24 16.68
C LEU A 203 9.40 -1.81 16.92
N VAL A 204 9.25 -0.76 17.73
CA VAL A 204 7.98 -0.12 18.05
C VAL A 204 8.13 1.37 17.81
N THR A 205 7.14 2.01 17.19
CA THR A 205 7.04 3.47 17.02
C THR A 205 7.45 4.22 18.29
N THR A 206 8.15 5.33 18.15
CA THR A 206 8.72 6.09 19.26
C THR A 206 7.79 7.19 19.78
N THR A 207 6.70 7.50 19.08
CA THR A 207 5.74 8.51 19.51
C THR A 207 5.18 8.24 20.91
N GLN A 208 5.13 9.29 21.73
CA GLN A 208 4.61 9.25 23.09
C GLN A 208 3.16 9.75 23.18
N ASN A 209 2.55 10.16 22.05
CA ASN A 209 1.18 10.68 22.05
C ASN A 209 0.18 9.54 21.90
N PRO A 210 -0.57 9.16 22.96
CA PRO A 210 -1.51 8.05 22.92
C PRO A 210 -2.72 8.27 22.01
N ASN A 211 -2.94 9.50 21.53
CA ASN A 211 -4.04 9.83 20.62
C ASN A 211 -3.70 9.57 19.15
N LEU A 212 -2.44 9.23 18.83
CA LEU A 212 -2.05 8.88 17.47
C LEU A 212 -2.29 7.40 17.21
N GLY A 213 -2.79 7.06 16.01
CA GLY A 213 -2.96 5.67 15.59
C GLY A 213 -1.64 4.90 15.51
N SER A 214 -0.52 5.61 15.34
CA SER A 214 0.83 5.04 15.40
C SER A 214 1.36 4.86 16.82
N TYR A 215 0.62 5.22 17.88
CA TYR A 215 1.08 5.01 19.24
C TYR A 215 1.31 3.54 19.56
N ASN A 216 2.51 3.24 20.06
CA ASN A 216 2.93 1.92 20.51
C ASN A 216 2.68 0.83 19.46
N GLN A 217 3.07 1.03 18.21
CA GLN A 217 2.86 0.07 17.12
C GLN A 217 4.16 -0.59 16.65
N SER A 218 4.11 -1.90 16.44
CA SER A 218 5.10 -2.66 15.66
C SER A 218 4.49 -3.13 14.35
N ALA A 219 5.32 -3.71 13.47
CA ALA A 219 4.83 -4.31 12.24
C ALA A 219 3.73 -5.36 12.46
N LEU A 220 3.91 -6.22 13.47
CA LEU A 220 2.92 -7.24 13.82
C LEU A 220 1.64 -6.62 14.40
N SER A 221 1.73 -5.62 15.29
CA SER A 221 0.52 -5.00 15.83
C SER A 221 -0.29 -4.26 14.77
N TYR A 222 0.36 -3.64 13.79
CA TYR A 222 -0.34 -3.09 12.63
C TYR A 222 -1.06 -4.17 11.81
N ALA A 223 -0.38 -5.28 11.52
CA ALA A 223 -0.98 -6.39 10.79
C ALA A 223 -2.18 -7.00 11.55
N CYS A 224 -2.09 -7.11 12.88
CA CYS A 224 -3.16 -7.60 13.74
C CYS A 224 -4.36 -6.64 13.78
N THR A 225 -4.13 -5.36 14.10
CA THR A 225 -5.21 -4.36 14.24
C THR A 225 -5.97 -4.11 12.94
N ARG A 226 -5.33 -4.30 11.79
CA ARG A 226 -5.93 -4.13 10.46
C ARG A 226 -6.45 -5.43 9.85
N GLY A 227 -6.32 -6.57 10.53
CA GLY A 227 -6.79 -7.86 10.02
C GLY A 227 -6.04 -8.36 8.78
N HIS A 228 -4.78 -7.99 8.60
CA HIS A 228 -3.95 -8.44 7.48
C HIS A 228 -3.41 -9.87 7.71
N THR A 229 -4.26 -10.89 7.58
CA THR A 229 -3.95 -12.29 7.94
C THR A 229 -2.66 -12.82 7.32
N GLU A 230 -2.44 -12.61 6.01
CA GLU A 230 -1.20 -13.07 5.36
C GLU A 230 0.04 -12.33 5.87
N MET A 231 -0.09 -11.05 6.24
CA MET A 231 1.01 -10.29 6.83
C MET A 231 1.31 -10.77 8.25
N GLN A 232 0.29 -11.10 9.04
CA GLN A 232 0.45 -11.69 10.36
C GLN A 232 1.20 -13.01 10.26
N LYS A 233 0.77 -13.90 9.37
CA LYS A 233 1.42 -15.19 9.10
C LYS A 233 2.89 -15.00 8.71
N LEU A 234 3.16 -14.12 7.74
CA LEU A 234 4.53 -13.81 7.31
C LEU A 234 5.41 -13.35 8.49
N LEU A 235 4.93 -12.44 9.31
CA LEU A 235 5.70 -11.91 10.45
C LEU A 235 5.89 -12.99 11.54
N ILE A 236 4.88 -13.78 11.86
CA ILE A 236 4.95 -14.87 12.85
C ILE A 236 5.92 -15.97 12.40
N GLU A 237 5.90 -16.36 11.12
CA GLU A 237 6.85 -17.32 10.54
C GLU A 237 8.30 -16.81 10.63
N ASN A 238 8.49 -15.48 10.62
CA ASN A 238 9.77 -14.81 10.84
C ASN A 238 10.06 -14.51 12.32
N LYS A 239 9.36 -15.19 13.25
CA LYS A 239 9.56 -15.10 14.70
C LYS A 239 9.40 -13.69 15.28
N VAL A 240 8.61 -12.84 14.63
CA VAL A 240 8.26 -11.52 15.14
C VAL A 240 7.38 -11.69 16.38
N ILE A 241 7.65 -10.91 17.42
CA ILE A 241 6.90 -10.94 18.67
C ILE A 241 5.94 -9.77 18.76
N ASN A 242 4.81 -10.00 19.40
CA ASN A 242 3.93 -8.96 19.88
C ASN A 242 4.60 -8.31 21.08
N HIS A 243 5.05 -7.07 20.91
CA HIS A 243 5.76 -6.31 21.94
C HIS A 243 4.94 -6.10 23.23
N ARG A 244 3.61 -6.28 23.19
CA ARG A 244 2.73 -6.14 24.35
C ARG A 244 2.55 -7.43 25.14
N THR A 245 2.64 -8.60 24.49
CA THR A 245 2.37 -9.91 25.12
C THR A 245 3.60 -10.81 25.21
N GLY A 246 4.67 -10.48 24.47
CA GLY A 246 5.88 -11.29 24.34
C GLY A 246 5.70 -12.56 23.51
N LYS A 247 4.53 -12.79 22.92
CA LYS A 247 4.22 -13.98 22.12
C LYS A 247 4.29 -13.70 20.63
N SER A 248 4.53 -14.73 19.81
CA SER A 248 4.46 -14.63 18.35
C SER A 248 3.01 -14.86 17.87
N SER A 249 2.11 -13.99 18.33
CA SER A 249 0.67 -14.05 18.06
C SER A 249 0.05 -12.64 18.15
N CYS A 250 -1.13 -12.46 17.54
CA CYS A 250 -1.93 -11.26 17.78
C CYS A 250 -2.51 -11.20 19.20
N GLU A 251 -2.70 -12.37 19.82
CA GLU A 251 -3.19 -12.56 21.20
C GLU A 251 -2.07 -12.59 22.24
#